data_AF-A0A931QGC4-F1
#
_entry.id   AF-A0A931QGC4-F1
#
_cell.length_a   1.000
_cell.length_b   1.000
_cell.length_c   1.000
_cell.angle_alpha   90.00
_cell.angle_beta   90.00
_cell.angle_gamma   90.00
#
_symmetry.space_group_name_H-M   'P 1'
#
loop_
_entity.id
_entity.type
_entity.pdbx_description
1 polymer ?
#
loop_
_entity_poly.entity_id
_entity_poly.type
_entity_poly.pdbx_seq_one_letter_code
_entity_poly.pdbx_strand_id
1 'polypeptide(L)'
;MRKSQWILPVVLLIFVGISGCSFPLASRPATLFTPTVLVVPTLTPSTLLPGSLTAIPLTPNTPASTTLTALPLTFLPVTPNLPVPLTQPPPPAFCADSQVTALIDSFKNALQTSNGGLLASLVSPVRGMDARYYRNGRVINYDQRHAKFLFESTYDVFSWGDAPGSGLPTKGSFHEIILPALLDVFNRNYTLTCNQIQVGGTTYQAAWPYAGVNFYSAYFAGTQGNGSLDWRTWLIGMEYVNGKPYLRAIMQFQWEP
;
A
#
# COMPACT_ATOMS: atom_id res chain seq x y z
N MET A 1 30.04 24.92 64.43
CA MET A 1 30.13 23.65 65.19
C MET A 1 29.01 22.72 64.75
N ARG A 2 29.34 21.44 64.47
CA ARG A 2 28.46 20.27 64.22
C ARG A 2 27.62 20.30 62.92
N LYS A 3 27.46 19.21 62.17
CA LYS A 3 28.16 17.92 62.05
C LYS A 3 27.65 17.31 60.73
N SER A 4 28.56 16.78 59.95
CA SER A 4 28.33 15.92 58.78
C SER A 4 27.59 14.63 59.18
N GLN A 5 26.65 14.18 58.35
CA GLN A 5 26.23 12.78 58.33
C GLN A 5 25.79 12.38 56.92
N TRP A 6 26.70 11.65 56.26
CA TRP A 6 26.49 10.90 55.03
C TRP A 6 25.77 9.59 55.36
N ILE A 7 24.73 9.25 54.60
CA ILE A 7 24.09 7.93 54.61
C ILE A 7 24.41 7.27 53.27
N LEU A 8 25.27 6.25 53.30
CA LEU A 8 25.47 5.31 52.20
C LEU A 8 24.27 4.34 52.14
N PRO A 9 23.72 4.04 50.95
CA PRO A 9 22.81 2.91 50.80
C PRO A 9 23.59 1.60 50.66
N VAL A 10 23.23 0.64 51.50
CA VAL A 10 23.66 -0.76 51.49
C VAL A 10 23.16 -1.42 50.21
N VAL A 11 24.10 -1.84 49.34
CA VAL A 11 23.82 -2.67 48.17
C VAL A 11 23.76 -4.13 48.63
N LEU A 12 22.54 -4.66 48.72
CA LEU A 12 22.28 -6.08 48.96
C LEU A 12 22.36 -6.83 47.62
N LEU A 13 23.45 -7.57 47.42
CA LEU A 13 23.66 -8.49 46.31
C LEU A 13 22.78 -9.74 46.51
N ILE A 14 21.68 -9.84 45.76
CA ILE A 14 20.89 -11.06 45.63
C ILE A 14 21.41 -11.83 44.41
N PHE A 15 22.20 -12.87 44.66
CA PHE A 15 22.52 -13.91 43.68
C PHE A 15 21.30 -14.84 43.54
N VAL A 16 20.54 -14.69 42.46
CA VAL A 16 19.57 -15.72 42.02
C VAL A 16 20.29 -16.63 41.04
N GLY A 17 20.58 -17.85 41.50
CA GLY A 17 21.05 -18.93 40.64
C GLY A 17 19.94 -19.38 39.71
N ILE A 18 20.17 -19.31 38.40
CA ILE A 18 19.33 -19.97 37.41
C ILE A 18 20.05 -21.25 37.00
N SER A 19 19.49 -22.34 37.52
CA SER A 19 19.82 -23.72 37.21
C SER A 19 19.63 -24.00 35.72
N GLY A 20 20.53 -24.80 35.15
CA GLY A 20 20.54 -25.16 33.74
C GLY A 20 19.33 -26.02 33.36
N CYS A 21 18.68 -25.64 32.27
CA CYS A 21 17.88 -26.56 31.47
C CYS A 21 18.67 -26.90 30.21
N SER A 22 19.24 -28.10 30.22
CA SER A 22 19.78 -28.77 29.05
C SER A 22 18.66 -29.00 28.04
N PHE A 23 18.75 -28.40 26.87
CA PHE A 23 17.88 -28.75 25.74
C PHE A 23 18.43 -30.03 25.06
N PRO A 24 17.63 -31.08 24.89
CA PRO A 24 18.04 -32.21 24.07
C PRO A 24 18.09 -31.79 22.60
N LEU A 25 19.24 -32.00 21.95
CA LEU A 25 19.35 -31.98 20.50
C LEU A 25 18.40 -33.04 19.93
N ALA A 26 17.24 -32.61 19.41
CA ALA A 26 16.43 -33.42 18.54
C ALA A 26 17.13 -33.51 17.17
N SER A 27 17.94 -34.55 16.99
CA SER A 27 18.44 -34.97 15.68
C SER A 27 17.26 -35.37 14.79
N ARG A 28 16.86 -34.48 13.89
CA ARG A 28 15.92 -34.81 12.81
C ARG A 28 16.61 -35.79 11.86
N PRO A 29 16.03 -36.97 11.57
CA PRO A 29 16.54 -37.83 10.51
C PRO A 29 16.39 -37.10 9.16
N ALA A 30 17.47 -37.12 8.38
CA ALA A 30 17.47 -36.65 7.01
C ALA A 30 16.49 -37.52 6.20
N THR A 31 15.36 -36.96 5.81
CA THR A 31 14.47 -37.55 4.82
C THR A 31 15.18 -37.52 3.47
N LEU A 32 15.58 -38.70 3.01
CA LEU A 32 15.99 -38.99 1.65
C LEU A 32 14.88 -38.51 0.70
N PHE A 33 15.15 -37.43 -0.03
CA PHE A 33 14.37 -37.05 -1.19
C PHE A 33 14.63 -38.08 -2.29
N THR A 34 13.68 -39.00 -2.47
CA THR A 34 13.56 -39.79 -3.68
C THR A 34 13.25 -38.84 -4.85
N PRO A 35 13.97 -38.92 -5.98
CA PRO A 35 13.61 -38.14 -7.16
C PRO A 35 12.31 -38.73 -7.73
N THR A 36 11.19 -38.05 -7.51
CA THR A 36 9.98 -38.32 -8.28
C THR A 36 10.25 -37.85 -9.70
N VAL A 37 10.35 -38.81 -10.61
CA VAL A 37 10.49 -38.62 -12.05
C VAL A 37 9.37 -37.69 -12.54
N LEU A 38 9.77 -36.54 -13.08
CA LEU A 38 8.88 -35.62 -13.77
C LEU A 38 8.46 -36.29 -15.09
N VAL A 39 7.28 -36.88 -15.13
CA VAL A 39 6.67 -37.32 -16.40
C VAL A 39 6.19 -36.06 -17.12
N VAL A 40 6.97 -35.64 -18.10
CA VAL A 40 6.59 -34.60 -19.07
C VAL A 40 5.54 -35.23 -20.00
N PRO A 41 4.30 -34.72 -20.08
CA PRO A 41 3.39 -35.14 -21.12
C PRO A 41 3.89 -34.58 -22.46
N THR A 42 4.37 -35.47 -23.33
CA THR A 42 4.61 -35.20 -24.74
C THR A 42 3.33 -34.74 -25.41
N LEU A 43 3.26 -33.47 -25.81
CA LEU A 43 2.24 -32.97 -26.73
C LEU A 43 2.52 -33.55 -28.11
N THR A 44 1.70 -34.52 -28.51
CA THR A 44 1.61 -34.98 -29.89
C THR A 44 0.86 -33.93 -30.72
N PRO A 45 1.37 -33.54 -31.90
CA PRO A 45 0.63 -32.67 -32.81
C PRO A 45 -0.44 -33.51 -33.53
N SER A 46 -1.70 -33.33 -33.14
CA SER A 46 -2.84 -33.85 -33.89
C SER A 46 -3.08 -32.98 -35.13
N THR A 47 -2.58 -33.44 -36.27
CA THR A 47 -3.05 -33.04 -37.59
C THR A 47 -4.46 -33.58 -37.82
N LEU A 48 -5.46 -32.70 -37.96
CA LEU A 48 -6.75 -33.05 -38.57
C LEU A 48 -7.04 -32.13 -39.76
N LEU A 49 -7.44 -32.80 -40.84
CA LEU A 49 -7.64 -32.31 -42.20
C LEU A 49 -8.77 -31.26 -42.35
N PRO A 50 -8.76 -30.50 -43.47
CA PRO A 50 -9.78 -29.52 -43.81
C PRO A 50 -11.12 -30.16 -44.15
N GLY A 51 -12.17 -29.76 -43.41
CA GLY A 51 -13.56 -30.06 -43.74
C GLY A 51 -14.00 -29.32 -45.00
N SER A 52 -14.52 -30.09 -45.94
CA SER A 52 -15.16 -29.70 -47.20
C SER A 52 -16.34 -28.74 -46.98
N LEU A 53 -16.33 -27.62 -47.72
CA LEU A 53 -17.45 -26.69 -47.82
C LEU A 53 -18.49 -27.22 -48.81
N THR A 54 -19.66 -27.60 -48.30
CA THR A 54 -20.84 -27.90 -49.12
C THR A 54 -21.44 -26.56 -49.58
N ALA A 55 -21.49 -26.34 -50.89
CA ALA A 55 -22.12 -25.17 -51.50
C ALA A 55 -23.64 -25.20 -51.30
N ILE A 56 -24.20 -24.12 -50.76
CA ILE A 56 -25.64 -23.86 -50.69
C ILE A 56 -26.01 -22.99 -51.92
N PRO A 57 -27.10 -23.27 -52.65
CA PRO A 57 -27.49 -22.45 -53.79
C PRO A 57 -28.00 -21.08 -53.32
N LEU A 58 -27.46 -20.02 -53.90
CA LEU A 58 -27.98 -18.65 -53.77
C LEU A 58 -29.28 -18.52 -54.57
N THR A 59 -30.40 -18.29 -53.89
CA THR A 59 -31.61 -17.75 -54.51
C THR A 59 -31.53 -16.20 -54.54
N PRO A 60 -32.07 -15.52 -55.57
CA PRO A 60 -32.01 -14.07 -55.66
C PRO A 60 -32.98 -13.42 -54.66
N ASN A 61 -32.45 -12.48 -53.89
CA ASN A 61 -33.17 -11.63 -52.95
C ASN A 61 -34.11 -10.66 -53.68
N THR A 62 -35.34 -10.54 -53.17
CA THR A 62 -36.14 -9.30 -53.30
C THR A 62 -36.49 -8.81 -51.89
N PRO A 63 -35.74 -7.86 -51.32
CA PRO A 63 -36.20 -7.15 -50.13
C PRO A 63 -37.13 -6.01 -50.55
N ALA A 64 -38.36 -6.05 -50.03
CA ALA A 64 -39.28 -4.92 -50.08
C ALA A 64 -38.64 -3.70 -49.41
N SER A 65 -38.56 -2.59 -50.15
CA SER A 65 -38.09 -1.31 -49.62
C SER A 65 -39.10 -0.79 -48.62
N THR A 66 -38.81 -0.93 -47.32
CA THR A 66 -39.48 -0.20 -46.26
C THR A 66 -38.70 1.06 -46.00
N THR A 67 -39.25 2.19 -46.44
CA THR A 67 -38.79 3.53 -46.10
C THR A 67 -38.95 3.75 -44.60
N LEU A 68 -37.85 3.62 -43.86
CA LEU A 68 -37.76 4.09 -42.48
C LEU A 68 -37.47 5.59 -42.50
N THR A 69 -38.43 6.38 -42.03
CA THR A 69 -38.30 7.81 -41.81
C THR A 69 -37.20 8.04 -40.76
N ALA A 70 -36.05 8.52 -41.19
CA ALA A 70 -34.94 8.85 -40.31
C ALA A 70 -35.36 9.99 -39.35
N LEU A 71 -35.38 9.69 -38.06
CA LEU A 71 -35.45 10.72 -37.02
C LEU A 71 -34.15 11.53 -37.05
N PRO A 72 -34.20 12.86 -36.91
CA PRO A 72 -33.00 13.67 -36.84
C PRO A 72 -32.18 13.28 -35.60
N LEU A 73 -30.97 12.77 -35.84
CA LEU A 73 -29.95 12.61 -34.80
C LEU A 73 -29.55 14.01 -34.33
N THR A 74 -30.10 14.44 -33.19
CA THR A 74 -29.58 15.57 -32.43
C THR A 74 -28.26 15.15 -31.79
N PHE A 75 -27.16 15.48 -32.48
CA PHE A 75 -25.83 15.44 -31.87
C PHE A 75 -25.82 16.45 -30.72
N LEU A 76 -25.84 15.96 -29.48
CA LEU A 76 -25.52 16.79 -28.33
C LEU A 76 -24.07 17.27 -28.49
N PRO A 77 -23.79 18.57 -28.35
CA PRO A 77 -22.42 19.06 -28.40
C PRO A 77 -21.62 18.37 -27.28
N VAL A 78 -20.53 17.71 -27.66
CA VAL A 78 -19.51 17.25 -26.72
C VAL A 78 -19.02 18.49 -25.97
N THR A 79 -19.44 18.65 -24.72
CA THR A 79 -18.90 19.68 -23.85
C THR A 79 -17.40 19.41 -23.69
N PRO A 80 -16.53 20.40 -23.96
CA PRO A 80 -15.12 20.27 -23.63
C PRO A 80 -15.02 19.96 -22.12
N ASN A 81 -14.31 18.89 -21.75
CA ASN A 81 -13.99 18.63 -20.34
C ASN A 81 -13.22 19.85 -19.80
N LEU A 82 -13.93 20.72 -19.06
CA LEU A 82 -13.29 21.80 -18.33
C LEU A 82 -12.27 21.19 -17.35
N PRO A 83 -11.08 21.80 -17.19
CA PRO A 83 -10.11 21.35 -16.20
C PRO A 83 -10.76 21.31 -14.81
N VAL A 84 -10.73 20.15 -14.16
CA VAL A 84 -11.23 19.99 -12.80
C VAL A 84 -10.38 20.86 -11.86
N PRO A 85 -10.96 21.82 -11.12
CA PRO A 85 -10.19 22.66 -10.20
C PRO A 85 -9.50 21.81 -9.13
N LEU A 86 -8.16 21.91 -9.08
CA LEU A 86 -7.32 21.37 -8.02
C LEU A 86 -6.88 22.53 -7.13
N THR A 87 -7.69 22.87 -6.14
CA THR A 87 -7.40 23.95 -5.20
C THR A 87 -7.06 23.35 -3.85
N GLN A 88 -5.79 23.36 -3.50
CA GLN A 88 -5.36 22.88 -2.20
C GLN A 88 -5.63 23.93 -1.12
N PRO A 89 -6.32 23.59 -0.02
CA PRO A 89 -6.47 24.50 1.11
C PRO A 89 -5.12 24.78 1.79
N PRO A 90 -4.92 25.96 2.40
CA PRO A 90 -3.74 26.21 3.22
C PRO A 90 -3.72 25.27 4.44
N PRO A 91 -2.54 24.98 5.02
CA PRO A 91 -2.41 23.98 6.09
C PRO A 91 -3.39 24.13 7.27
N PRO A 92 -3.67 25.33 7.82
CA PRO A 92 -4.62 25.45 8.93
C PRO A 92 -6.05 25.06 8.56
N ALA A 93 -6.50 25.42 7.36
CA ALA A 93 -7.83 25.06 6.86
C ALA A 93 -7.92 23.56 6.58
N PHE A 94 -6.86 22.98 6.02
CA PHE A 94 -6.75 21.53 5.83
C PHE A 94 -6.82 20.76 7.14
N CYS A 95 -6.06 21.18 8.16
CA CYS A 95 -6.00 20.50 9.45
C CYS A 95 -7.30 20.59 10.26
N ALA A 96 -8.14 21.60 9.98
CA ALA A 96 -9.44 21.79 10.62
C ALA A 96 -10.59 21.10 9.88
N ASP A 97 -10.36 20.56 8.68
CA ASP A 97 -11.39 19.91 7.87
C ASP A 97 -11.68 18.48 8.35
N SER A 98 -12.91 18.25 8.80
CA SER A 98 -13.34 16.92 9.27
C SER A 98 -13.43 15.88 8.15
N GLN A 99 -13.54 16.29 6.88
CA GLN A 99 -13.51 15.38 5.73
C GLN A 99 -12.16 14.66 5.62
N VAL A 100 -11.07 15.33 6.03
CA VAL A 100 -9.72 14.77 5.99
C VAL A 100 -9.58 13.63 6.98
N THR A 101 -10.01 13.81 8.24
CA THR A 101 -9.98 12.74 9.24
C THR A 101 -10.92 11.61 8.88
N ALA A 102 -12.11 11.91 8.35
CA ALA A 102 -13.04 10.89 7.86
C ALA A 102 -12.48 10.07 6.68
N LEU A 103 -11.67 10.70 5.81
CA LEU A 103 -10.96 10.00 4.75
C LEU A 103 -9.89 9.06 5.32
N ILE A 104 -9.12 9.47 6.34
CA ILE A 104 -8.14 8.61 7.01
C ILE A 104 -8.83 7.41 7.66
N ASP A 105 -9.95 7.62 8.33
CA ASP A 105 -10.73 6.53 8.95
C ASP A 105 -11.28 5.56 7.90
N SER A 106 -11.78 6.10 6.77
CA SER A 106 -12.23 5.28 5.64
C SER A 106 -11.08 4.50 5.01
N PHE A 107 -9.89 5.11 4.91
CA PHE A 107 -8.69 4.46 4.42
C PHE A 107 -8.25 3.33 5.35
N LYS A 108 -8.19 3.58 6.66
CA LYS A 108 -7.93 2.56 7.68
C LYS A 108 -8.93 1.40 7.56
N ASN A 109 -10.22 1.70 7.46
CA ASN A 109 -11.25 0.68 7.30
C ASN A 109 -11.05 -0.15 6.02
N ALA A 110 -10.72 0.49 4.89
CA ALA A 110 -10.43 -0.19 3.64
C ALA A 110 -9.26 -1.18 3.78
N LEU A 111 -8.19 -0.77 4.48
CA LEU A 111 -7.04 -1.64 4.75
C LEU A 111 -7.41 -2.82 5.66
N GLN A 112 -8.11 -2.56 6.77
CA GLN A 112 -8.46 -3.58 7.78
C GLN A 112 -9.45 -4.62 7.25
N THR A 113 -10.35 -4.22 6.36
CA THR A 113 -11.35 -5.10 5.74
C THR A 113 -10.93 -5.62 4.37
N SER A 114 -9.74 -5.23 3.88
CA SER A 114 -9.27 -5.52 2.52
C SER A 114 -10.32 -5.15 1.46
N ASN A 115 -11.02 -4.03 1.65
CA ASN A 115 -12.07 -3.57 0.75
C ASN A 115 -11.49 -2.68 -0.36
N GLY A 116 -11.13 -3.33 -1.48
CA GLY A 116 -10.52 -2.64 -2.62
C GLY A 116 -11.45 -1.62 -3.29
N GLY A 117 -12.76 -1.89 -3.30
CA GLY A 117 -13.76 -0.94 -3.81
C GLY A 117 -13.80 0.36 -3.01
N LEU A 118 -13.71 0.25 -1.67
CA LEU A 118 -13.60 1.41 -0.79
C LEU A 118 -12.28 2.14 -1.04
N LEU A 119 -11.14 1.44 -1.06
CA LEU A 119 -9.83 2.07 -1.33
C LEU A 119 -9.83 2.84 -2.65
N ALA A 120 -10.31 2.23 -3.73
CA ALA A 120 -10.42 2.84 -5.05
C ALA A 120 -11.21 4.15 -5.02
N SER A 121 -12.29 4.22 -4.23
CA SER A 121 -13.12 5.43 -4.11
C SER A 121 -12.43 6.59 -3.37
N LEU A 122 -11.41 6.29 -2.56
CA LEU A 122 -10.63 7.27 -1.81
C LEU A 122 -9.44 7.80 -2.61
N VAL A 123 -8.96 7.04 -3.59
CA VAL A 123 -7.85 7.44 -4.47
C VAL A 123 -8.26 8.59 -5.39
N SER A 124 -7.35 9.54 -5.59
CA SER A 124 -7.59 10.69 -6.48
C SER A 124 -7.96 10.25 -7.89
N PRO A 125 -9.10 10.73 -8.43
CA PRO A 125 -9.49 10.44 -9.80
C PRO A 125 -8.63 11.17 -10.84
N VAL A 126 -7.84 12.18 -10.43
CA VAL A 126 -7.04 13.01 -11.35
C VAL A 126 -5.59 12.54 -11.44
N ARG A 127 -4.98 12.16 -10.31
CA ARG A 127 -3.55 11.79 -10.26
C ARG A 127 -3.26 10.41 -9.69
N GLY A 128 -4.27 9.69 -9.23
CA GLY A 128 -4.08 8.44 -8.51
C GLY A 128 -3.37 8.63 -7.15
N MET A 129 -2.92 7.53 -6.58
CA MET A 129 -2.20 7.48 -5.31
C MET A 129 -0.79 6.95 -5.53
N ASP A 130 0.21 7.77 -5.19
CA ASP A 130 1.60 7.35 -5.16
C ASP A 130 1.89 6.57 -3.89
N ALA A 131 2.34 5.33 -4.01
CA ALA A 131 2.87 4.55 -2.90
C ALA A 131 4.41 4.56 -2.92
N ARG A 132 5.00 4.89 -1.77
CA ARG A 132 6.45 4.88 -1.56
C ARG A 132 6.79 4.18 -0.25
N TYR A 133 7.46 3.03 -0.33
CA TYR A 133 7.80 2.23 0.87
C TYR A 133 9.03 2.75 1.61
N TYR A 134 10.10 3.09 0.89
CA TYR A 134 11.31 3.67 1.47
C TYR A 134 11.46 5.13 1.05
N ARG A 135 12.09 5.96 1.88
CA ARG A 135 12.24 7.40 1.60
C ARG A 135 12.85 7.71 0.23
N ASN A 136 13.85 6.90 -0.16
CA ASN A 136 14.56 6.94 -1.44
C ASN A 136 14.17 5.78 -2.37
N GLY A 137 13.07 5.08 -2.04
CA GLY A 137 12.56 3.95 -2.80
C GLY A 137 11.82 4.38 -4.07
N ARG A 138 11.45 3.37 -4.86
CA ARG A 138 10.65 3.58 -6.07
C ARG A 138 9.24 4.03 -5.69
N VAL A 139 8.68 4.93 -6.49
CA VAL A 139 7.26 5.33 -6.42
C VAL A 139 6.46 4.50 -7.40
N ILE A 140 5.36 3.92 -6.93
CA ILE A 140 4.37 3.26 -7.77
C ILE A 140 3.07 4.07 -7.68
N ASN A 141 2.53 4.51 -8.82
CA ASN A 141 1.27 5.21 -8.87
C ASN A 141 0.13 4.21 -9.15
N TYR A 142 -0.94 4.30 -8.35
CA TYR A 142 -2.15 3.51 -8.54
C TYR A 142 -3.33 4.43 -8.82
N ASP A 143 -3.92 4.32 -10.01
CA ASP A 143 -5.23 4.93 -10.28
C ASP A 143 -6.35 4.16 -9.56
N GLN A 144 -7.59 4.67 -9.64
CA GLN A 144 -8.74 4.05 -8.99
C GLN A 144 -9.03 2.62 -9.48
N ARG A 145 -8.73 2.31 -10.75
CA ARG A 145 -8.97 0.97 -11.31
C ARG A 145 -7.99 -0.03 -10.72
N HIS A 146 -6.70 0.32 -10.66
CA HIS A 146 -5.68 -0.55 -10.08
C HIS A 146 -5.82 -0.64 -8.56
N ALA A 147 -6.16 0.47 -7.90
CA ALA A 147 -6.39 0.53 -6.45
C ALA A 147 -7.45 -0.49 -5.97
N LYS A 148 -8.45 -0.76 -6.83
CA LYS A 148 -9.51 -1.73 -6.54
C LYS A 148 -9.00 -3.14 -6.29
N PHE A 149 -7.87 -3.52 -6.87
CA PHE A 149 -7.34 -4.89 -6.82
C PHE A 149 -6.07 -5.01 -5.97
N LEU A 150 -5.67 -3.96 -5.24
CA LEU A 150 -4.41 -3.98 -4.47
C LEU A 150 -4.36 -5.00 -3.34
N PHE A 151 -5.52 -5.43 -2.84
CA PHE A 151 -5.60 -6.44 -1.79
C PHE A 151 -5.69 -7.88 -2.33
N GLU A 152 -5.94 -8.03 -3.63
CA GLU A 152 -6.08 -9.33 -4.29
C GLU A 152 -4.85 -9.65 -5.16
N SER A 153 -4.16 -8.62 -5.66
CA SER A 153 -3.00 -8.80 -6.54
C SER A 153 -1.79 -9.35 -5.78
N THR A 154 -1.43 -10.59 -6.11
CA THR A 154 -0.15 -11.23 -5.76
C THR A 154 0.78 -11.34 -6.97
N TYR A 155 0.32 -10.97 -8.17
CA TYR A 155 1.05 -11.14 -9.41
C TYR A 155 2.00 -9.98 -9.72
N ASP A 156 1.67 -8.78 -9.24
CA ASP A 156 2.47 -7.59 -9.53
C ASP A 156 3.62 -7.43 -8.53
N VAL A 157 4.75 -8.08 -8.81
CA VAL A 157 5.97 -7.94 -8.00
C VAL A 157 6.70 -6.65 -8.37
N PHE A 158 6.57 -5.62 -7.54
CA PHE A 158 7.28 -4.36 -7.70
C PHE A 158 8.56 -4.35 -6.88
N SER A 159 9.62 -3.71 -7.40
CA SER A 159 10.75 -3.31 -6.58
C SER A 159 10.43 -2.00 -5.87
N TRP A 160 10.55 -2.00 -4.54
CA TRP A 160 10.30 -0.85 -3.68
C TRP A 160 11.58 -0.06 -3.34
N GLY A 161 12.73 -0.55 -3.79
CA GLY A 161 14.07 -0.06 -3.46
C GLY A 161 14.84 -1.03 -2.57
N ASP A 162 16.04 -0.64 -2.20
CA ASP A 162 16.92 -1.43 -1.35
C ASP A 162 16.64 -1.13 0.12
N ALA A 163 16.58 -2.19 0.92
CA ALA A 163 16.29 -2.10 2.34
C ALA A 163 17.43 -1.37 3.07
N PRO A 164 17.11 -0.39 3.92
CA PRO A 164 18.12 0.32 4.69
C PRO A 164 18.86 -0.64 5.63
N GLY A 165 20.16 -0.39 5.85
CA GLY A 165 21.06 -1.24 6.62
C GLY A 165 21.62 -2.43 5.84
N SER A 166 20.79 -3.25 5.20
CA SER A 166 21.25 -4.46 4.48
C SER A 166 21.62 -4.20 3.02
N GLY A 167 20.99 -3.21 2.37
CA GLY A 167 21.11 -2.96 0.93
C GLY A 167 20.45 -4.02 0.05
N LEU A 168 19.66 -4.95 0.62
CA LEU A 168 18.99 -5.99 -0.15
C LEU A 168 17.72 -5.44 -0.82
N PRO A 169 17.43 -5.81 -2.07
CA PRO A 169 16.26 -5.31 -2.77
C PRO A 169 14.98 -5.82 -2.11
N THR A 170 14.06 -4.91 -1.79
CA THR A 170 12.70 -5.27 -1.38
C THR A 170 11.81 -5.38 -2.62
N LYS A 171 11.23 -6.55 -2.83
CA LYS A 171 10.34 -6.86 -3.95
C LYS A 171 9.08 -7.55 -3.44
N GLY A 172 7.94 -7.16 -4.00
CA GLY A 172 6.65 -7.78 -3.69
C GLY A 172 5.50 -6.89 -4.15
N SER A 173 4.29 -7.42 -4.09
CA SER A 173 3.09 -6.65 -4.40
C SER A 173 2.75 -5.64 -3.30
N PHE A 174 1.76 -4.78 -3.57
CA PHE A 174 1.20 -3.90 -2.54
C PHE A 174 0.68 -4.71 -1.35
N HIS A 175 -0.02 -5.82 -1.61
CA HIS A 175 -0.57 -6.70 -0.59
C HIS A 175 0.52 -7.32 0.30
N GLU A 176 1.67 -7.68 -0.28
CA GLU A 176 2.75 -8.35 0.45
C GLU A 176 3.62 -7.38 1.25
N ILE A 177 3.82 -6.15 0.75
CA ILE A 177 4.79 -5.21 1.32
C ILE A 177 4.11 -4.03 2.03
N ILE A 178 3.24 -3.32 1.30
CA ILE A 178 2.68 -2.04 1.77
C ILE A 178 1.54 -2.27 2.77
N LEU A 179 0.60 -3.17 2.45
CA LEU A 179 -0.56 -3.45 3.29
C LEU A 179 -0.17 -3.87 4.73
N PRO A 180 0.68 -4.89 4.95
CA PRO A 180 1.05 -5.28 6.31
C PRO A 180 1.81 -4.17 7.03
N ALA A 181 2.62 -3.37 6.33
CA ALA A 181 3.34 -2.26 6.94
C ALA A 181 2.43 -1.08 7.33
N LEU A 182 1.35 -0.82 6.58
CA LEU A 182 0.31 0.13 6.97
C LEU A 182 -0.49 -0.39 8.16
N LEU A 183 -0.93 -1.66 8.12
CA LEU A 183 -1.70 -2.28 9.20
C LEU A 183 -0.92 -2.35 10.51
N ASP A 184 0.41 -2.53 10.45
CA ASP A 184 1.28 -2.50 11.62
C ASP A 184 1.20 -1.16 12.37
N VAL A 185 0.96 -0.03 11.69
CA VAL A 185 0.71 1.26 12.35
C VAL A 185 -0.75 1.41 12.74
N PHE A 186 -1.69 1.17 11.81
CA PHE A 186 -3.11 1.44 12.03
C PHE A 186 -3.79 0.53 13.06
N ASN A 187 -3.22 -0.65 13.35
CA ASN A 187 -3.68 -1.58 14.38
C ASN A 187 -3.01 -1.36 15.74
N ARG A 188 -2.07 -0.41 15.86
CA ARG A 188 -1.41 -0.04 17.11
C ARG A 188 -1.95 1.28 17.65
N ASN A 189 -1.46 1.70 18.82
CA ASN A 189 -1.74 3.02 19.38
C ASN A 189 -0.87 4.08 18.67
N TYR A 190 -1.31 4.51 17.50
CA TYR A 190 -0.65 5.57 16.72
C TYR A 190 -1.24 6.95 17.03
N THR A 191 -0.46 7.99 16.75
CA THR A 191 -0.88 9.39 16.83
C THR A 191 -1.01 9.98 15.43
N LEU A 192 -1.94 10.93 15.26
CA LEU A 192 -2.12 11.68 14.02
C LEU A 192 -1.67 13.12 14.21
N THR A 193 -0.73 13.55 13.36
CA THR A 193 -0.23 14.93 13.35
C THR A 193 -0.38 15.52 11.96
N CYS A 194 -1.06 16.66 11.87
CA CYS A 194 -1.34 17.32 10.60
C CYS A 194 -0.15 18.15 10.10
N ASN A 195 0.17 18.04 8.81
CA ASN A 195 1.14 18.86 8.06
C ASN A 195 2.51 19.04 8.74
N GLN A 196 2.89 18.09 9.59
CA GLN A 196 4.18 18.04 10.23
C GLN A 196 4.68 16.60 10.13
N ILE A 197 5.90 16.44 9.63
CA ILE A 197 6.56 15.13 9.56
C ILE A 197 6.92 14.73 10.99
N GLN A 198 6.31 13.65 11.48
CA GLN A 198 6.62 13.09 12.79
C GLN A 198 7.36 11.77 12.60
N VAL A 199 8.59 11.69 13.08
CA VAL A 199 9.44 10.49 13.02
C VAL A 199 10.09 10.27 14.38
N GLY A 200 10.56 9.05 14.62
CA GLY A 200 11.45 8.77 15.75
C GLY A 200 12.88 9.25 15.48
N GLY A 201 13.83 8.77 16.29
CA GLY A 201 15.25 9.03 16.04
C GLY A 201 15.67 8.51 14.66
N THR A 202 16.18 9.41 13.82
CA THR A 202 16.68 9.13 12.46
C THR A 202 18.06 9.74 12.25
N THR A 203 18.87 9.14 11.39
CA THR A 203 20.17 9.67 10.95
C THR A 203 20.07 10.49 9.65
N TYR A 204 18.86 10.68 9.15
CA TYR A 204 18.56 11.38 7.90
C TYR A 204 17.55 12.50 8.12
N GLN A 205 17.52 13.47 7.22
CA GLN A 205 16.48 14.49 7.21
C GLN A 205 15.21 13.91 6.57
N ALA A 206 14.15 13.73 7.36
CA ALA A 206 12.85 13.33 6.84
C ALA A 206 12.24 14.46 5.99
N ALA A 207 11.79 14.15 4.79
CA ALA A 207 11.30 15.13 3.83
C ALA A 207 10.06 14.61 3.09
N TRP A 208 9.14 15.52 2.78
CA TRP A 208 7.94 15.25 2.01
C TRP A 208 8.11 15.76 0.57
N PRO A 209 8.24 14.87 -0.45
CA PRO A 209 8.62 15.26 -1.80
C PRO A 209 7.46 15.82 -2.63
N TYR A 210 6.23 15.84 -2.10
CA TYR A 210 5.04 16.26 -2.83
C TYR A 210 4.69 17.72 -2.50
N ALA A 211 5.32 18.64 -3.23
CA ALA A 211 5.10 20.07 -3.07
C ALA A 211 3.61 20.42 -3.26
N GLY A 212 3.06 21.22 -2.34
CA GLY A 212 1.65 21.64 -2.37
C GLY A 212 0.65 20.53 -1.99
N VAL A 213 1.12 19.36 -1.55
CA VAL A 213 0.25 18.29 -1.03
C VAL A 213 0.27 18.31 0.49
N ASN A 214 -0.86 18.62 1.11
CA ASN A 214 -1.00 18.54 2.56
C ASN A 214 -1.12 17.07 2.98
N PHE A 215 -0.72 16.75 4.21
CA PHE A 215 -0.68 15.38 4.69
C PHE A 215 -0.94 15.26 6.19
N TYR A 216 -1.19 14.03 6.63
CA TYR A 216 -1.13 13.62 8.04
C TYR A 216 -0.01 12.61 8.26
N SER A 217 0.68 12.72 9.39
CA SER A 217 1.60 11.70 9.90
C SER A 217 0.84 10.76 10.83
N ALA A 218 0.68 9.50 10.45
CA ALA A 218 0.27 8.41 11.33
C ALA A 218 1.52 7.79 11.96
N TYR A 219 1.80 8.13 13.22
CA TYR A 219 3.04 7.78 13.91
C TYR A 219 2.81 6.78 15.05
N PHE A 220 3.51 5.64 14.96
CA PHE A 220 3.69 4.69 16.05
C PHE A 220 5.07 4.90 16.67
N ALA A 221 5.11 5.20 17.98
CA ALA A 221 6.34 5.60 18.68
C ALA A 221 7.35 4.48 18.96
N GLY A 222 7.01 3.24 18.64
CA GLY A 222 7.80 2.08 19.03
C GLY A 222 7.40 1.53 20.40
N THR A 223 8.01 0.42 20.78
CA THR A 223 7.82 -0.27 22.06
C THR A 223 9.07 -0.15 22.92
N GLN A 224 8.87 -0.03 24.24
CA GLN A 224 9.99 0.03 25.19
C GLN A 224 10.87 -1.22 25.14
N GLY A 225 10.28 -2.40 24.89
CA GLY A 225 11.02 -3.67 24.78
C GLY A 225 12.04 -3.67 23.64
N ASN A 226 11.81 -2.90 22.59
CA ASN A 226 12.73 -2.71 21.46
C ASN A 226 13.55 -1.42 21.58
N GLY A 227 13.60 -0.79 22.76
CA GLY A 227 14.26 0.52 22.94
C GLY A 227 13.63 1.64 22.11
N SER A 228 12.37 1.49 21.72
CA SER A 228 11.66 2.34 20.75
C SER A 228 12.27 2.35 19.35
N LEU A 229 13.08 1.35 18.98
CA LEU A 229 13.72 1.23 17.65
C LEU A 229 12.82 0.52 16.62
N ASP A 230 11.58 0.24 16.96
CA ASP A 230 10.53 -0.30 16.08
C ASP A 230 9.46 0.76 15.75
N TRP A 231 9.81 2.05 15.89
CA TRP A 231 8.93 3.15 15.50
C TRP A 231 8.69 3.16 13.98
N ARG A 232 7.50 3.63 13.58
CA ARG A 232 7.11 3.74 12.17
C ARG A 232 6.14 4.89 11.96
N THR A 233 6.29 5.58 10.82
CA THR A 233 5.41 6.67 10.39
C THR A 233 4.91 6.39 8.99
N TRP A 234 3.62 6.59 8.75
CA TRP A 234 3.08 6.79 7.41
C TRP A 234 2.63 8.23 7.22
N LEU A 235 3.18 8.91 6.22
CA LEU A 235 2.64 10.17 5.72
C LEU A 235 1.53 9.86 4.73
N ILE A 236 0.36 10.44 4.94
CA ILE A 236 -0.85 10.25 4.14
C ILE A 236 -1.20 11.59 3.50
N GLY A 237 -0.76 11.76 2.26
CA GLY A 237 -0.95 12.97 1.45
C GLY A 237 -2.29 12.98 0.74
N MET A 238 -2.92 14.14 0.74
CA MET A 238 -4.26 14.33 0.16
C MET A 238 -4.29 15.52 -0.78
N GLU A 239 -5.12 15.40 -1.81
CA GLU A 239 -5.43 16.52 -2.69
C GLU A 239 -6.93 16.76 -2.77
N TYR A 240 -7.31 18.02 -2.97
CA TYR A 240 -8.70 18.40 -3.15
C TYR A 240 -9.07 18.41 -4.62
N VAL A 241 -10.11 17.66 -4.95
CA VAL A 241 -10.73 17.63 -6.27
C VAL A 241 -12.18 18.07 -6.09
N ASN A 242 -12.54 19.22 -6.67
CA ASN A 242 -13.88 19.81 -6.50
C ASN A 242 -14.30 19.98 -5.02
N GLY A 243 -13.38 20.41 -4.17
CA GLY A 243 -13.66 20.66 -2.75
C GLY A 243 -13.76 19.41 -1.86
N LYS A 244 -13.49 18.21 -2.40
CA LYS A 244 -13.44 16.96 -1.63
C LYS A 244 -11.99 16.42 -1.56
N PRO A 245 -11.49 15.98 -0.39
CA PRO A 245 -10.18 15.37 -0.28
C PRO A 245 -10.16 13.95 -0.87
N TYR A 246 -9.04 13.61 -1.50
CA TYR A 246 -8.71 12.27 -2.00
C TYR A 246 -7.26 11.91 -1.64
N LEU A 247 -6.96 10.63 -1.52
CA LEU A 247 -5.59 10.12 -1.37
C LEU A 247 -4.78 10.45 -2.62
N ARG A 248 -3.64 11.12 -2.41
CA ARG A 248 -2.68 11.47 -3.45
C ARG A 248 -1.37 10.71 -3.28
N ALA A 249 -0.92 10.48 -2.04
CA ALA A 249 0.34 9.81 -1.80
C ALA A 249 0.38 9.16 -0.40
N ILE A 250 1.08 8.04 -0.29
CA ILE A 250 1.48 7.42 0.98
C ILE A 250 2.98 7.18 0.97
N MET A 251 3.64 7.53 2.07
CA MET A 251 5.09 7.39 2.21
C MET A 251 5.45 6.95 3.62
N GLN A 252 6.33 5.97 3.75
CA GLN A 252 6.76 5.49 5.05
C GLN A 252 8.13 6.05 5.47
N PHE A 253 8.25 6.30 6.77
CA PHE A 253 9.50 6.34 7.51
C PHE A 253 9.50 5.26 8.58
N GLN A 254 10.67 4.71 8.87
CA GLN A 254 10.86 3.72 9.92
C GLN A 254 12.24 3.89 10.51
N TRP A 255 12.46 3.26 11.66
CA TRP A 255 13.80 3.11 12.19
C TRP A 255 14.71 2.39 11.19
N GLU A 256 15.96 2.86 11.12
CA GLU A 256 17.03 2.30 10.30
C GLU A 256 18.28 2.16 11.19
N PRO A 257 18.99 1.01 11.14
CA PRO A 257 20.21 0.79 11.91
C PRO A 257 21.39 1.64 11.42
#